data_AF-A0A539D2H1-F1
#
_entry.id   AF-A0A539D2H1-F1
#
_cell.length_a   1.000
_cell.length_b   1.000
_cell.length_c   1.000
_cell.angle_alpha   90.00
_cell.angle_beta   90.00
_cell.angle_gamma   90.00
#
_symmetry.space_group_name_H-M   'P 1'
#
loop_
_entity.id
_entity.type
_entity.pdbx_description
1 polymer ?
#
loop_
_entity_poly.entity_id
_entity_poly.type
_entity_poly.pdbx_seq_one_letter_code
_entity_poly.pdbx_strand_id
1 'polypeptide(L)'
;VDAVATGEPGLARNRWAAQSDLARTVTGNLTASLEAGRGGPLVMAFANGQTLRMERIAEHVGADRTGSGGATFAATLGADPNAGVFVYRVSDERIYPTAVQGGVCQREAAKYVALSEFVNRNGDWVFVFAAYRGEQAPGPQAERDPQLCGAYGYAVN
;
A
#
# COMPACT_ATOMS: atom_id res chain seq x y z
N VAL A 1 5.98 1.39 -25.05
CA VAL A 1 5.83 1.76 -23.62
C VAL A 1 6.55 0.67 -22.87
N ASP A 2 7.70 0.98 -22.26
CA ASP A 2 8.50 -0.04 -21.60
C ASP A 2 7.80 -0.45 -20.31
N ALA A 3 7.47 -1.73 -20.19
CA ALA A 3 6.79 -2.27 -19.02
C ALA A 3 7.73 -2.22 -17.81
N VAL A 4 7.26 -1.67 -16.70
CA VAL A 4 7.99 -1.69 -15.43
C VAL A 4 7.77 -3.02 -14.75
N ALA A 5 8.86 -3.68 -14.33
CA ALA A 5 8.77 -4.92 -13.59
C ALA A 5 7.99 -4.68 -12.29
N THR A 6 6.82 -5.32 -12.19
CA THR A 6 5.91 -5.27 -11.05
C THR A 6 5.77 -6.67 -10.48
N GLY A 7 5.78 -6.79 -9.16
CA GLY A 7 5.55 -8.00 -8.40
C GLY A 7 4.19 -7.96 -7.70
N GLU A 8 3.63 -9.14 -7.42
CA GLU A 8 2.49 -9.23 -6.52
C GLU A 8 2.97 -9.12 -5.07
N PRO A 9 2.43 -8.17 -4.28
CA PRO A 9 2.88 -7.91 -2.92
C PRO A 9 2.86 -9.15 -2.03
N GLY A 10 3.95 -9.42 -1.33
CA GLY A 10 4.03 -10.54 -0.37
C GLY A 10 4.07 -11.94 -1.01
N LEU A 11 4.25 -12.02 -2.34
CA LEU A 11 4.44 -13.29 -3.05
C LEU A 11 5.91 -13.70 -3.10
N ALA A 12 6.78 -12.82 -3.60
CA ALA A 12 8.18 -13.12 -3.87
C ALA A 12 9.15 -12.48 -2.86
N ARG A 13 8.73 -11.40 -2.19
CA ARG A 13 9.52 -10.64 -1.21
C ARG A 13 8.64 -10.31 -0.02
N ASN A 14 9.15 -10.63 1.17
CA ASN A 14 8.34 -10.61 2.37
C ASN A 14 8.87 -9.65 3.44
N ARG A 15 10.04 -9.04 3.28
CA ARG A 15 10.66 -8.16 4.27
C ARG A 15 11.17 -6.88 3.62
N TRP A 16 10.85 -5.75 4.23
CA TRP A 16 11.09 -4.43 3.67
C TRP A 16 11.50 -3.44 4.75
N ALA A 17 12.50 -2.62 4.46
CA ALA A 17 13.00 -1.58 5.35
C ALA A 17 12.26 -0.25 5.12
N ALA A 18 11.90 0.44 6.20
CA ALA A 18 11.22 1.73 6.10
C ALA A 18 12.11 2.79 5.44
N GLN A 19 11.62 3.39 4.34
CA GLN A 19 12.34 4.37 3.55
C GLN A 19 11.71 5.76 3.57
N SER A 20 10.38 5.88 3.60
CA SER A 20 9.73 7.18 3.76
C SER A 20 9.76 7.63 5.23
N ASP A 21 9.77 8.94 5.47
CA ASP A 21 9.76 9.46 6.85
C ASP A 21 8.50 9.05 7.61
N LEU A 22 7.36 8.99 6.92
CA LEU A 22 6.12 8.48 7.51
C LEU A 22 6.23 7.00 7.88
N ALA A 23 6.84 6.16 7.04
CA ALA A 23 7.08 4.75 7.37
C ALA A 23 8.02 4.62 8.57
N ARG A 24 9.12 5.38 8.64
CA ARG A 24 10.05 5.33 9.78
C ARG A 24 9.42 5.75 11.09
N THR A 25 8.52 6.73 11.05
CA THR A 25 7.93 7.33 12.25
C THR A 25 6.65 6.65 12.73
N VAL A 26 5.83 6.13 11.81
CA VAL A 26 4.51 5.57 12.15
C VAL A 26 4.55 4.05 12.21
N THR A 27 5.15 3.37 11.23
CA THR A 27 5.03 1.90 11.09
C THR A 27 6.31 1.13 11.44
N GLY A 28 7.48 1.70 11.18
CA GLY A 28 8.74 0.97 11.11
C GLY A 28 8.78 -0.02 9.93
N ASN A 29 9.72 -0.97 9.96
CA ASN A 29 9.92 -1.98 8.92
C ASN A 29 8.67 -2.85 8.71
N LEU A 30 8.55 -3.43 7.52
CA LEU A 30 7.38 -4.18 7.08
C LEU A 30 7.75 -5.65 6.80
N THR A 31 6.88 -6.56 7.23
CA THR A 31 6.79 -7.93 6.71
C THR A 31 5.46 -8.11 5.99
N ALA A 32 5.47 -8.64 4.77
CA ALA A 32 4.28 -8.88 3.96
C ALA A 32 4.18 -10.34 3.52
N SER A 33 2.97 -10.91 3.51
CA SER A 33 2.74 -12.29 3.08
C SER A 33 1.32 -12.53 2.58
N LEU A 34 1.18 -13.33 1.52
CA LEU A 34 -0.12 -13.85 1.06
C LEU A 34 -0.50 -15.13 1.81
N GLU A 35 -1.74 -15.21 2.29
CA GLU A 35 -2.19 -16.38 3.06
C GLU A 35 -2.56 -17.59 2.19
N ALA A 36 -3.18 -17.36 1.03
CA ALA A 36 -3.70 -18.39 0.14
C ALA A 36 -2.96 -18.46 -1.20
N GLY A 37 -1.77 -17.87 -1.28
CA GLY A 37 -1.02 -17.72 -2.54
C GLY A 37 -1.57 -16.60 -3.41
N ARG A 38 -1.38 -16.71 -4.72
CA ARG A 38 -1.71 -15.65 -5.70
C ARG A 38 -3.16 -15.20 -5.58
N GLY A 39 -3.38 -13.90 -5.36
CA GLY A 39 -4.69 -13.30 -5.19
C GLY A 39 -5.39 -13.55 -3.87
N GLY A 40 -4.73 -14.24 -2.95
CA GLY A 40 -5.23 -14.44 -1.61
C GLY A 40 -5.19 -13.16 -0.76
N PRO A 41 -5.69 -13.26 0.47
CA PRO A 41 -5.58 -12.21 1.47
C PRO A 41 -4.11 -11.84 1.70
N LEU A 42 -3.82 -10.54 1.71
CA LEU A 42 -2.51 -10.02 2.09
C LEU A 42 -2.52 -9.69 3.58
N VAL A 43 -1.48 -10.12 4.27
CA VAL A 43 -1.16 -9.69 5.63
C VAL A 43 0.10 -8.83 5.60
N MET A 44 0.01 -7.65 6.21
CA MET A 44 1.14 -6.78 6.49
C MET A 44 1.35 -6.68 8.00
N ALA A 45 2.56 -6.92 8.46
CA ALA A 45 2.97 -6.77 9.85
C ALA A 45 4.09 -5.73 9.94
N PHE A 46 3.91 -4.75 10.81
CA PHE A 46 4.79 -3.61 10.95
C PHE A 46 5.59 -3.68 12.26
N ALA A 47 6.82 -3.17 12.25
CA ALA A 47 7.73 -3.24 13.38
C ALA A 47 7.27 -2.45 14.61
N ASN A 48 6.39 -1.46 14.43
CA ASN A 48 5.72 -0.77 15.53
C ASN A 48 4.72 -1.67 16.30
N GLY A 49 4.44 -2.90 15.82
CA GLY A 49 3.43 -3.77 16.38
C GLY A 49 2.03 -3.43 15.87
N GLN A 50 1.87 -3.17 14.58
CA GLN A 50 0.59 -3.08 13.90
C GLN A 50 0.48 -4.21 12.87
N THR A 51 -0.72 -4.75 12.66
CA THR A 51 -0.97 -5.70 11.57
C THR A 51 -2.22 -5.32 10.78
N LEU A 52 -2.14 -5.45 9.46
CA LEU A 52 -3.27 -5.34 8.54
C LEU A 52 -3.52 -6.68 7.86
N ARG A 53 -4.78 -7.10 7.81
CA ARG A 53 -5.26 -8.15 6.92
C ARG A 53 -6.21 -7.52 5.91
N MET A 54 -6.04 -7.85 4.65
CA MET A 54 -6.76 -7.18 3.58
C MET A 54 -6.99 -8.07 2.36
N GLU A 55 -8.13 -7.87 1.70
CA GLU A 55 -8.62 -8.66 0.57
C GLU A 55 -8.49 -7.85 -0.72
N ARG A 56 -7.94 -8.44 -1.79
CA ARG A 56 -7.79 -7.71 -3.06
C ARG A 56 -9.15 -7.49 -3.70
N ILE A 57 -9.40 -6.28 -4.18
CA ILE A 57 -10.66 -5.90 -4.84
C ILE A 57 -10.47 -5.36 -6.26
N ALA A 58 -9.28 -4.87 -6.61
CA ALA A 58 -8.99 -4.39 -7.96
C ALA A 58 -7.49 -4.39 -8.27
N GLU A 59 -7.18 -4.27 -9.55
CA GLU A 59 -5.84 -4.04 -10.09
C GLU A 59 -5.91 -2.91 -11.13
N HIS A 60 -4.93 -2.03 -11.09
CA HIS A 60 -4.82 -0.81 -11.87
C HIS A 60 -3.37 -0.61 -12.31
N VAL A 61 -3.12 0.45 -13.07
CA VAL A 61 -1.76 0.93 -13.36
C VAL A 61 -1.50 2.27 -12.64
N GLY A 62 -0.23 2.60 -12.42
CA GLY A 62 0.17 3.85 -11.75
C GLY A 62 -0.41 5.11 -12.40
N ALA A 63 -0.64 5.10 -13.72
CA ALA A 63 -1.22 6.20 -14.47
C ALA A 63 -2.73 6.39 -14.21
N ASP A 64 -3.43 5.39 -13.67
CA ASP A 64 -4.85 5.50 -13.35
C ASP A 64 -5.08 6.50 -12.20
N ARG A 65 -6.23 7.17 -12.24
CA ARG A 65 -6.62 8.11 -11.19
C ARG A 65 -7.10 7.37 -9.94
N THR A 66 -6.80 7.97 -8.79
CA THR A 66 -7.31 7.50 -7.49
C THR A 66 -8.79 7.86 -7.28
N GLY A 67 -9.32 8.84 -8.03
CA GLY A 67 -10.75 9.21 -8.02
C GLY A 67 -11.13 10.18 -9.14
N SER A 68 -12.39 10.62 -9.14
CA SER A 68 -12.98 11.44 -10.20
C SER A 68 -12.28 12.79 -10.43
N GLY A 69 -11.70 13.39 -9.38
CA GLY A 69 -10.88 14.60 -9.44
C GLY A 69 -9.43 14.42 -8.93
N GLY A 70 -9.12 13.27 -8.34
CA GLY A 70 -7.89 12.99 -7.64
C GLY A 70 -6.63 12.83 -8.49
N ALA A 71 -5.48 12.80 -7.80
CA ALA A 71 -4.18 12.48 -8.37
C ALA A 71 -4.13 11.03 -8.91
N THR A 72 -3.12 10.71 -9.71
CA THR A 72 -2.87 9.32 -10.14
C THR A 72 -2.32 8.48 -8.99
N PHE A 73 -2.40 7.16 -9.11
CA PHE A 73 -1.75 6.26 -8.15
C PHE A 73 -0.24 6.50 -8.09
N ALA A 74 0.42 6.71 -9.23
CA ALA A 74 1.84 7.02 -9.31
C ALA A 74 2.20 8.29 -8.53
N ALA A 75 1.41 9.35 -8.67
CA ALA A 75 1.62 10.59 -7.91
C ALA A 75 1.41 10.39 -6.40
N THR A 76 0.45 9.55 -6.00
CA THR A 76 0.14 9.27 -4.60
C THR A 76 1.19 8.39 -3.92
N LEU A 77 1.65 7.37 -4.64
CA LEU A 77 2.56 6.34 -4.15
C LEU A 77 4.04 6.68 -4.35
N GLY A 78 4.34 7.69 -5.17
CA GLY A 78 5.70 7.90 -5.68
C GLY A 78 6.16 6.76 -6.59
N ALA A 79 5.22 6.11 -7.30
CA ALA A 79 5.47 4.95 -8.15
C ALA A 79 5.70 5.34 -9.62
N ASP A 80 6.16 4.40 -10.44
CA ASP A 80 6.19 4.59 -11.88
C ASP A 80 4.76 4.57 -12.47
N PRO A 81 4.41 5.45 -13.42
CA PRO A 81 3.10 5.43 -14.09
C PRO A 81 2.73 4.10 -14.76
N ASN A 82 3.70 3.28 -15.15
CA ASN A 82 3.47 1.97 -15.76
C ASN A 82 3.56 0.80 -14.78
N ALA A 83 3.83 1.06 -13.50
CA ALA A 83 3.83 0.01 -12.48
C ALA A 83 2.40 -0.46 -12.19
N GLY A 84 2.23 -1.75 -11.92
CA GLY A 84 0.94 -2.29 -11.48
C GLY A 84 0.62 -1.86 -10.05
N VAL A 85 -0.66 -1.60 -9.79
CA VAL A 85 -1.19 -1.14 -8.51
C VAL A 85 -2.33 -2.06 -8.09
N PHE A 86 -2.20 -2.67 -6.94
CA PHE A 86 -3.21 -3.54 -6.35
C PHE A 86 -3.99 -2.77 -5.29
N VAL A 87 -5.32 -2.78 -5.40
CA VAL A 87 -6.20 -2.17 -4.40
C VAL A 87 -6.82 -3.26 -3.55
N TYR A 88 -6.73 -3.08 -2.24
CA TYR A 88 -7.26 -3.97 -1.24
C TYR A 88 -8.26 -3.26 -0.34
N ARG A 89 -9.25 -4.02 0.14
CA ARG A 89 -10.12 -3.65 1.26
C ARG A 89 -9.53 -4.19 2.56
N VAL A 90 -9.41 -3.34 3.57
CA VAL A 90 -8.96 -3.74 4.90
C VAL A 90 -10.08 -4.52 5.58
N SER A 91 -9.80 -5.76 5.96
CA SER A 91 -10.72 -6.61 6.70
C SER A 91 -10.47 -6.57 8.21
N ASP A 92 -9.21 -6.39 8.62
CA ASP A 92 -8.80 -6.32 10.02
C ASP A 92 -7.56 -5.44 10.16
N GLU A 93 -7.60 -4.49 11.09
CA GLU A 93 -6.47 -3.65 11.49
C GLU A 93 -6.28 -3.79 13.00
N ARG A 94 -5.21 -4.47 13.40
CA ARG A 94 -4.87 -4.64 14.82
C ARG A 94 -3.74 -3.70 15.18
N ILE A 95 -3.99 -2.90 16.20
CA ILE A 95 -3.06 -1.90 16.73
C ILE A 95 -2.70 -2.35 18.14
N TYR A 96 -1.45 -2.76 18.35
CA TYR A 96 -0.97 -3.15 19.67
C TYR A 96 -0.44 -1.91 20.43
N PRO A 97 -0.30 -1.95 21.77
CA PRO A 97 0.12 -0.79 22.56
C PRO A 97 1.48 -0.18 22.17
N THR A 98 2.34 -0.93 21.49
CA THR A 98 3.63 -0.46 20.96
C THR A 98 3.48 0.50 19.78
N ALA A 99 2.35 0.47 19.07
CA ALA A 99 2.04 1.36 17.96
C ALA A 99 1.47 2.69 18.48
N VAL A 100 2.33 3.49 19.13
CA VAL A 100 1.94 4.72 19.84
C VAL A 100 1.29 5.80 18.96
N GLN A 101 1.51 5.74 17.64
CA GLN A 101 0.92 6.66 16.66
C GLN A 101 -0.45 6.17 16.14
N GLY A 102 -0.89 4.98 16.55
CA GLY A 102 -2.10 4.32 16.07
C GLY A 102 -1.87 3.48 14.80
N GLY A 103 -2.89 3.44 13.93
CA GLY A 103 -2.89 2.64 12.71
C GLY A 103 -2.20 3.31 11.52
N VAL A 104 -2.40 2.78 10.30
CA VAL A 104 -1.87 3.40 9.07
C VAL A 104 -2.68 4.64 8.66
N CYS A 105 -3.86 4.83 9.25
CA CYS A 105 -4.60 6.09 9.26
C CYS A 105 -4.50 6.79 10.64
N GLN A 106 -3.49 6.43 11.44
CA GLN A 106 -3.20 6.96 12.78
C GLN A 106 -4.40 6.81 13.74
N ARG A 107 -5.19 7.89 13.92
CA ARG A 107 -6.34 7.93 14.83
C ARG A 107 -7.61 7.32 14.24
N GLU A 108 -7.62 7.07 12.93
CA GLU A 108 -8.75 6.48 12.23
C GLU A 108 -8.36 5.12 11.65
N ALA A 109 -9.35 4.25 11.45
CA ALA A 109 -9.13 2.95 10.85
C ALA A 109 -9.03 3.08 9.32
N ALA A 110 -8.06 2.38 8.74
CA ALA A 110 -7.97 2.25 7.30
C ALA A 110 -9.08 1.34 6.77
N LYS A 111 -9.63 1.71 5.62
CA LYS A 111 -10.67 0.94 4.92
C LYS A 111 -10.17 0.35 3.61
N TYR A 112 -9.25 1.05 2.95
CA TYR A 112 -8.64 0.61 1.70
C TYR A 112 -7.14 0.89 1.70
N VAL A 113 -6.42 0.07 0.95
CA VAL A 113 -4.99 0.24 0.69
C VAL A 113 -4.75 0.09 -0.81
N ALA A 114 -4.09 1.07 -1.44
CA ALA A 114 -3.53 0.91 -2.78
C ALA A 114 -2.03 0.65 -2.64
N LEU A 115 -1.50 -0.33 -3.37
CA LEU A 115 -0.16 -0.86 -3.15
C LEU A 115 0.53 -1.17 -4.47
N SER A 116 1.81 -0.84 -4.57
CA SER A 116 2.66 -1.27 -5.68
C SER A 116 3.97 -1.86 -5.16
N GLU A 117 4.37 -3.00 -5.74
CA GLU A 117 5.70 -3.57 -5.57
C GLU A 117 6.37 -3.59 -6.95
N PHE A 118 7.40 -2.77 -7.15
CA PHE A 118 7.97 -2.57 -8.48
C PHE A 118 9.47 -2.27 -8.42
N VAL A 119 10.13 -2.36 -9.57
CA VAL A 119 11.53 -1.95 -9.73
C VAL A 119 11.58 -0.47 -10.05
N ASN A 120 12.22 0.33 -9.19
CA ASN A 120 12.37 1.76 -9.37
C ASN A 120 13.43 2.09 -10.44
N ARG A 121 13.65 3.38 -10.71
CA ARG A 121 14.62 3.84 -11.73
C ARG A 121 16.08 3.48 -11.44
N ASN A 122 16.41 3.15 -10.19
CA ASN A 122 17.75 2.72 -9.79
C ASN A 122 17.96 1.21 -9.97
N GLY A 123 16.91 0.47 -10.35
CA GLY A 123 16.95 -0.99 -10.44
C GLY A 123 16.62 -1.70 -9.12
N ASP A 124 16.22 -0.96 -8.09
CA ASP A 124 15.90 -1.53 -6.79
C ASP A 124 14.41 -1.88 -6.68
N TRP A 125 14.12 -3.03 -6.07
CA TRP A 125 12.75 -3.36 -5.67
C TRP A 125 12.30 -2.45 -4.53
N VAL A 126 11.15 -1.82 -4.72
CA VAL A 126 10.48 -1.01 -3.71
C VAL A 126 9.06 -1.52 -3.48
N PHE A 127 8.59 -1.27 -2.27
CA PHE A 127 7.23 -1.55 -1.85
C PHE A 127 6.63 -0.24 -1.35
N VAL A 128 5.55 0.20 -1.97
CA VAL A 128 4.87 1.45 -1.60
C VAL A 128 3.38 1.17 -1.41
N PHE A 129 2.78 1.82 -0.42
CA PHE A 129 1.34 1.77 -0.26
C PHE A 129 0.76 3.10 0.24
N ALA A 130 -0.50 3.33 -0.11
CA ALA A 130 -1.31 4.45 0.36
C ALA A 130 -2.52 3.89 1.11
N ALA A 131 -2.74 4.37 2.33
CA ALA A 131 -3.89 4.03 3.15
C ALA A 131 -4.99 5.07 2.98
N TYR A 132 -6.22 4.60 2.81
CA TYR A 132 -7.41 5.43 2.67
C TYR A 132 -8.44 5.09 3.73
N ARG A 133 -9.13 6.12 4.22
CA ARG A 133 -10.26 6.02 5.15
C ARG A 133 -11.59 6.29 4.44
N GLY A 134 -12.68 6.04 5.16
CA GLY A 134 -14.04 6.21 4.65
C GLY A 134 -14.45 5.08 3.70
N GLU A 135 -15.64 5.23 3.12
CA GLU A 135 -16.30 4.13 2.40
C GLU A 135 -15.96 4.04 0.91
N GLN A 136 -15.31 5.08 0.36
CA GLN A 136 -14.96 5.15 -1.06
C GLN A 136 -13.63 4.44 -1.35
N ALA A 137 -13.67 3.36 -2.13
CA ALA A 137 -12.46 2.71 -2.64
C ALA A 137 -11.75 3.63 -3.65
N PRO A 138 -10.40 3.67 -3.64
CA PRO A 138 -9.63 4.41 -4.63
C PRO A 138 -9.67 3.68 -5.99
N GLY A 139 -9.71 4.45 -7.07
CA GLY A 139 -9.66 3.96 -8.45
C GLY A 139 -10.42 4.87 -9.43
N PRO A 140 -10.24 4.66 -10.74
CA PRO A 140 -10.87 5.48 -11.79
C PRO A 140 -12.41 5.42 -11.77
N GLN A 141 -12.97 4.35 -11.20
CA GLN A 141 -14.41 4.15 -11.00
C GLN A 141 -14.99 4.89 -9.78
N ALA A 142 -14.17 5.57 -8.97
CA ALA A 142 -14.66 6.23 -7.77
C ALA A 142 -15.49 7.47 -8.12
N GLU A 143 -16.73 7.51 -7.65
CA GLU A 143 -17.65 8.64 -7.88
C GLU A 143 -17.19 9.92 -7.17
N ARG A 144 -16.47 9.75 -6.06
CA ARG A 144 -15.88 10.83 -5.24
C ARG A 144 -14.42 10.51 -4.96
N ASP A 145 -13.65 11.53 -4.61
CA ASP A 145 -12.25 11.34 -4.26
C ASP A 145 -12.11 10.56 -2.94
N PRO A 146 -11.29 9.50 -2.92
CA PRO A 146 -11.04 8.73 -1.71
C PRO A 146 -10.23 9.57 -0.71
N GLN A 147 -10.43 9.31 0.58
CA GLN A 147 -9.78 10.08 1.63
C GLN A 147 -8.43 9.47 1.97
N LEU A 148 -7.35 10.01 1.41
CA LEU A 148 -5.98 9.60 1.70
C LEU A 148 -5.59 9.97 3.13
N CYS A 149 -5.06 9.00 3.88
CA CYS A 149 -4.50 9.22 5.22
C CYS A 149 -2.98 9.36 5.22
N GLY A 150 -2.30 8.56 4.39
CA GLY A 150 -0.85 8.46 4.40
C GLY A 150 -0.33 7.57 3.29
N ALA A 151 0.89 7.86 2.85
CA ALA A 151 1.63 7.07 1.87
C ALA A 151 2.99 6.66 2.44
N TYR A 152 3.32 5.40 2.27
CA TYR A 152 4.40 4.71 2.96
C TYR A 152 5.30 4.04 1.92
N GLY A 153 6.62 4.20 2.09
CA GLY A 153 7.61 3.66 1.17
C GLY A 153 8.64 2.81 1.88
N TYR A 154 8.98 1.69 1.27
CA TYR A 154 9.94 0.72 1.76
C TYR A 154 10.82 0.21 0.63
N ALA A 155 12.02 -0.25 0.98
CA ALA A 155 12.97 -0.85 0.05
C ALA A 155 13.43 -2.21 0.58
N VAL A 156 13.99 -3.04 -0.29
CA VAL A 156 14.69 -4.26 0.14
C VAL A 156 15.92 -3.86 0.96
N ASN A 157 16.18 -4.59 2.06
CA ASN A 157 17.42 -4.45 2.84
C ASN A 157 18.64 -4.88 2.03
#